data_AF-A0A9X9A977-F1
#
_entry.id   AF-A0A9X9A977-F1
#
_cell.length_a   1.000
_cell.length_b   1.000
_cell.length_c   1.000
_cell.angle_alpha   90.00
_cell.angle_beta   90.00
_cell.angle_gamma   90.00
#
_symmetry.space_group_name_H-M   'P 1'
#
loop_
_entity.id
_entity.type
_entity.pdbx_description
1 polymer ?
#
loop_
_entity_poly.entity_id
_entity_poly.type
_entity_poly.pdbx_seq_one_letter_code
_entity_poly.pdbx_strand_id
1 'polypeptide(L)'
;MKLKKTVFGILSGILLTMTVGNNAAAETAPVNEQAYMAAFEQLVVEMENGQIQNEEEGNERFDELVNEKENNPKTRVQRSASIANALGKTEEMQACLRSIGAYKCGQARLNANAAINMATAYYPKASLNNGKGDAFRHGYWNALMCKSIGCSNAKIVADNHERYNMTEKKLHDMDYYNNERGRIMYNWRAANGYALTPQGLADNLNQDIRNGLLKYIRQPEGWLLWTNQ
;
A
#
# COMPACT_ATOMS: atom_id res chain seq x y z
N MET A 1 -46.94 -27.87 53.47
CA MET A 1 -46.72 -26.57 52.82
C MET A 1 -45.24 -26.23 53.00
N LYS A 2 -44.47 -26.17 51.90
CA LYS A 2 -42.99 -26.06 51.90
C LYS A 2 -42.55 -24.61 52.07
N LEU A 3 -41.74 -24.30 53.07
CA LEU A 3 -40.75 -23.22 53.02
C LEU A 3 -39.50 -23.68 53.78
N LYS A 4 -38.38 -23.78 53.04
CA LYS A 4 -37.08 -24.20 53.52
C LYS A 4 -36.31 -23.01 54.09
N LYS A 5 -35.53 -23.31 55.14
CA LYS A 5 -34.66 -22.46 55.96
C LYS A 5 -33.67 -21.62 55.14
N THR A 6 -33.41 -20.40 55.60
CA THR A 6 -32.15 -19.67 55.33
C THR A 6 -31.63 -19.09 56.64
N VAL A 7 -30.40 -19.48 56.99
CA VAL A 7 -29.64 -19.01 58.15
C VAL A 7 -28.83 -17.79 57.75
N PHE A 8 -28.88 -16.74 58.58
CA PHE A 8 -28.05 -15.54 58.49
C PHE A 8 -26.63 -15.88 58.99
N GLY A 9 -25.62 -15.70 58.13
CA GLY A 9 -24.20 -15.78 58.47
C GLY A 9 -23.50 -14.49 58.06
N ILE A 10 -22.97 -13.78 59.05
CA ILE A 10 -22.23 -12.53 58.92
C ILE A 10 -20.89 -12.83 58.24
N LEU A 11 -20.65 -12.30 57.04
CA LEU A 11 -19.32 -12.33 56.40
C LEU A 11 -18.58 -11.04 56.70
N SER A 12 -17.59 -11.16 57.59
CA SER A 12 -16.49 -10.21 57.79
C SER A 12 -15.53 -10.27 56.61
N GLY A 13 -14.99 -9.10 56.23
CA GLY A 13 -14.22 -8.88 55.02
C GLY A 13 -12.90 -9.65 54.96
N ILE A 14 -12.61 -10.14 53.75
CA ILE A 14 -11.26 -10.41 53.27
C ILE A 14 -11.12 -9.59 51.99
N LEU A 15 -10.27 -8.56 52.07
CA LEU A 15 -9.86 -7.74 50.95
C LEU A 15 -8.93 -8.59 50.06
N LEU A 16 -9.47 -9.19 49.01
CA LEU A 16 -8.68 -9.88 48.00
C LEU A 16 -8.21 -8.84 46.99
N THR A 17 -6.96 -8.40 47.11
CA THR A 17 -6.30 -7.60 46.08
C THR A 17 -6.16 -8.47 44.83
N MET A 18 -7.04 -8.26 43.85
CA MET A 18 -6.81 -8.80 42.52
C MET A 18 -5.63 -8.04 41.92
N THR A 19 -4.47 -8.69 41.86
CA THR A 19 -3.41 -8.31 40.93
C THR A 19 -3.99 -8.41 39.54
N VAL A 20 -4.34 -7.26 38.96
CA VAL A 20 -4.61 -7.15 37.52
C VAL A 20 -3.30 -7.53 36.85
N GLY A 21 -3.24 -8.74 36.29
CA GLY A 21 -2.17 -9.11 35.39
C GLY A 21 -2.15 -8.10 34.27
N ASN A 22 -1.14 -7.24 34.26
CA ASN A 22 -0.78 -6.49 33.08
C ASN A 22 -0.48 -7.53 32.01
N ASN A 23 -1.45 -7.83 31.16
CA ASN A 23 -1.18 -8.27 29.81
C ASN A 23 -0.52 -7.08 29.13
N ALA A 24 0.76 -6.87 29.43
CA ALA A 24 1.66 -6.19 28.53
C ALA A 24 1.51 -6.96 27.23
N ALA A 25 0.85 -6.35 26.25
CA ALA A 25 0.98 -6.74 24.86
C ALA A 25 2.47 -7.01 24.67
N ALA A 26 2.82 -8.25 24.29
CA ALA A 26 4.20 -8.61 24.03
C ALA A 26 4.78 -7.50 23.16
N GLU A 27 5.69 -6.72 23.73
CA GLU A 27 6.45 -5.71 23.00
C GLU A 27 7.17 -6.51 21.93
N THR A 28 6.62 -6.51 20.72
CA THR A 28 7.29 -7.08 19.56
C THR A 28 8.64 -6.39 19.53
N ALA A 29 9.72 -7.19 19.66
CA ALA A 29 11.08 -6.66 19.64
C ALA A 29 11.21 -5.62 18.52
N PRO A 30 11.92 -4.50 18.76
CA PRO A 30 12.01 -3.43 17.78
C PRO A 30 12.46 -4.03 16.44
N VAL A 31 11.58 -3.92 15.45
CA VAL A 31 11.81 -4.46 14.11
C VAL A 31 13.15 -3.94 13.63
N ASN A 32 14.03 -4.84 13.17
CA ASN A 32 15.26 -4.42 12.53
C ASN A 32 14.91 -3.85 11.15
N GLU A 33 14.52 -2.57 11.14
CA GLU A 33 14.00 -1.86 9.97
C GLU A 33 14.91 -1.98 8.75
N GLN A 34 16.23 -1.98 8.96
CA GLN A 34 17.21 -2.15 7.90
C GLN A 34 17.18 -3.55 7.28
N ALA A 35 17.01 -4.59 8.11
CA ALA A 35 16.90 -5.96 7.63
C ALA A 35 15.59 -6.17 6.85
N TYR A 36 14.47 -5.66 7.37
CA TYR A 36 13.16 -5.76 6.71
C TYR A 36 13.13 -5.02 5.38
N MET A 37 13.63 -3.77 5.33
CA MET A 37 13.71 -3.03 4.07
C MET A 37 14.60 -3.75 3.06
N ALA A 38 15.78 -4.25 3.47
CA ALA A 38 16.66 -4.98 2.56
C ALA A 38 16.05 -6.30 2.08
N ALA A 39 15.36 -7.03 2.95
CA ALA A 39 14.61 -8.24 2.58
C ALA A 39 13.48 -7.92 1.60
N PHE A 40 12.75 -6.83 1.82
CA PHE A 40 11.65 -6.42 0.95
C PHE A 40 12.15 -6.01 -0.44
N GLU A 41 13.20 -5.20 -0.51
CA GLU A 41 13.81 -4.81 -1.79
C GLU A 41 14.32 -6.05 -2.56
N GLN A 42 14.91 -7.02 -1.86
CA GLN A 42 15.33 -8.27 -2.49
C GLN A 42 14.16 -9.12 -2.97
N LEU A 43 13.10 -9.25 -2.17
CA LEU A 43 11.89 -9.94 -2.58
C LEU A 43 11.31 -9.33 -3.86
N VAL A 44 11.24 -8.00 -3.95
CA VAL A 44 10.74 -7.30 -5.15
C VAL A 44 11.58 -7.63 -6.38
N VAL A 45 12.91 -7.70 -6.26
CA VAL A 45 13.80 -8.09 -7.35
C VAL A 45 13.56 -9.54 -7.77
N GLU A 46 13.43 -10.46 -6.80
CA GLU A 46 13.15 -11.87 -7.08
C GLU A 46 11.77 -12.05 -7.75
N MET A 47 10.77 -11.28 -7.33
CA MET A 47 9.46 -11.21 -7.99
C MET A 47 9.54 -10.66 -9.41
N GLU A 48 10.30 -9.58 -9.64
CA GLU A 48 10.49 -8.97 -10.96
C GLU A 48 11.15 -9.94 -11.95
N ASN A 49 12.09 -10.76 -11.46
CA ASN A 49 12.76 -11.81 -12.24
C ASN A 49 11.89 -13.06 -12.46
N GLY A 50 10.65 -13.09 -11.96
CA GLY A 50 9.75 -14.25 -12.07
C GLY A 50 10.20 -15.44 -11.24
N GLN A 51 10.97 -15.22 -10.17
CA GLN A 51 11.40 -16.29 -9.26
C GLN A 51 10.33 -16.60 -8.21
N ILE A 52 9.37 -15.68 -7.99
CA ILE A 52 8.29 -15.81 -7.01
C ILE A 52 6.95 -15.72 -7.75
N GLN A 53 6.13 -16.77 -7.67
CA GLN A 53 4.93 -16.91 -8.50
C GLN A 53 3.63 -16.63 -7.73
N ASN A 54 3.62 -16.82 -6.41
CA ASN A 54 2.41 -16.73 -5.61
C ASN A 54 2.65 -16.16 -4.20
N GLU A 55 1.54 -15.92 -3.48
CA GLU A 55 1.55 -15.28 -2.17
C GLU A 55 2.21 -16.11 -1.07
N GLU A 56 2.04 -17.44 -1.09
CA GLU A 56 2.66 -18.35 -0.11
C GLU A 56 4.19 -18.31 -0.26
N GLU A 57 4.67 -18.58 -1.47
CA GLU A 57 6.09 -18.55 -1.82
C GLU A 57 6.73 -17.19 -1.50
N GLY A 58 6.06 -16.08 -1.82
CA GLY A 58 6.60 -14.75 -1.57
C GLY A 58 6.67 -14.37 -0.09
N ASN A 59 5.71 -14.83 0.72
CA ASN A 59 5.73 -14.57 2.17
C ASN A 59 6.76 -15.46 2.88
N GLU A 60 6.86 -16.74 2.52
CA GLU A 60 7.91 -17.64 3.04
C GLU A 60 9.30 -17.12 2.68
N ARG A 61 9.49 -16.72 1.42
CA ARG A 61 10.77 -16.17 0.96
C ARG A 61 11.13 -14.88 1.70
N PHE A 62 10.15 -14.04 2.01
CA PHE A 62 10.38 -12.83 2.78
C PHE A 62 10.89 -13.15 4.20
N ASP A 63 10.32 -14.14 4.88
CA ASP A 63 10.74 -14.55 6.21
C ASP A 63 12.18 -15.11 6.20
N GLU A 64 12.55 -15.88 5.18
CA GLU A 64 13.92 -16.33 4.97
C GLU A 64 14.89 -15.16 4.79
N LEU A 65 14.52 -14.19 3.95
CA LEU A 65 15.33 -13.02 3.68
C LEU A 65 15.51 -12.16 4.93
N VAL A 66 14.45 -11.95 5.71
CA VAL A 66 14.53 -11.24 6.99
C VAL A 66 15.51 -11.95 7.93
N ASN A 67 15.36 -13.26 8.12
CA ASN A 67 16.27 -14.04 8.96
C ASN A 67 17.74 -13.94 8.49
N GLU A 68 17.98 -13.99 7.18
CA GLU A 68 19.32 -13.83 6.61
C GLU A 68 19.89 -12.42 6.88
N LYS A 69 19.10 -11.36 6.63
CA LYS A 69 19.55 -9.97 6.76
C LYS A 69 19.72 -9.54 8.22
N GLU A 70 18.94 -10.10 9.13
CA GLU A 70 19.10 -9.88 10.57
C GLU A 70 20.41 -10.46 11.07
N ASN A 71 20.70 -11.72 10.71
CA ASN A 71 21.88 -12.44 11.19
C ASN A 71 23.18 -12.11 10.44
N ASN A 72 23.08 -11.55 9.23
CA ASN A 72 24.25 -11.16 8.44
C ASN A 72 24.09 -9.74 7.88
N PRO A 73 24.45 -8.69 8.64
CA PRO A 73 24.33 -7.30 8.20
C PRO A 73 25.05 -6.98 6.87
N LYS A 74 26.08 -7.77 6.51
CA LYS A 74 26.82 -7.59 5.25
C LYS A 74 25.97 -7.90 4.01
N THR A 75 24.85 -8.61 4.14
CA THR A 75 23.97 -8.95 3.01
C THR A 75 22.84 -7.95 2.81
N ARG A 76 22.77 -6.87 3.61
CA ARG A 76 21.76 -5.80 3.50
C ARG A 76 21.97 -4.86 2.30
N VAL A 77 22.75 -5.28 1.30
CA VAL A 77 23.16 -4.44 0.16
C VAL A 77 22.32 -4.79 -1.07
N GLN A 78 21.04 -4.46 -1.03
CA GLN A 78 20.23 -4.33 -2.22
C GLN A 78 19.34 -3.09 -2.07
N ARG A 79 19.76 -1.98 -2.68
CA ARG A 79 18.82 -0.91 -3.06
C ARG A 79 18.55 -1.09 -4.54
N SER A 80 17.51 -1.84 -4.87
CA SER A 80 16.81 -1.56 -6.13
C SER A 80 16.19 -0.18 -5.94
N ALA A 81 16.72 0.84 -6.63
CA ALA A 81 16.09 2.15 -6.58
C ALA A 81 14.74 2.04 -7.29
N SER A 82 13.66 1.85 -6.54
CA SER A 82 12.32 2.04 -7.10
C SER A 82 12.25 3.42 -7.72
N ILE A 83 11.87 3.48 -9.00
CA ILE A 83 11.73 4.73 -9.74
C ILE A 83 10.52 5.52 -9.23
N ALA A 84 9.56 4.85 -8.57
CA ALA A 84 8.26 5.40 -8.22
C ALA A 84 8.13 5.93 -6.76
N ASN A 85 9.16 5.78 -5.91
CA ASN A 85 9.18 6.13 -4.47
C ASN A 85 8.10 5.46 -3.58
N ALA A 86 7.07 4.81 -4.14
CA ALA A 86 6.03 4.12 -3.37
C ALA A 86 6.63 2.97 -2.56
N LEU A 87 6.23 2.82 -1.30
CA LEU A 87 6.80 1.89 -0.32
C LEU A 87 8.32 2.09 -0.08
N GLY A 88 8.90 3.23 -0.48
CA GLY A 88 10.34 3.50 -0.34
C GLY A 88 10.76 3.96 1.06
N LYS A 89 9.79 4.37 1.88
CA LYS A 89 9.99 4.70 3.30
C LYS A 89 9.72 3.47 4.16
N THR A 90 10.54 3.28 5.20
CA THR A 90 10.40 2.15 6.12
C THR A 90 9.01 2.09 6.74
N GLU A 91 8.48 3.22 7.21
CA GLU A 91 7.19 3.26 7.90
C GLU A 91 6.03 2.92 6.96
N GLU A 92 6.11 3.40 5.72
CA GLU A 92 5.14 3.10 4.65
C GLU A 92 5.15 1.61 4.28
N MET A 93 6.35 1.05 4.08
CA MET A 93 6.53 -0.37 3.80
C MET A 93 6.05 -1.23 4.97
N GLN A 94 6.45 -0.91 6.19
CA GLN A 94 6.04 -1.64 7.40
C GLN A 94 4.51 -1.62 7.59
N ALA A 95 3.85 -0.49 7.32
CA ALA A 95 2.40 -0.39 7.35
C ALA A 95 1.75 -1.30 6.29
N CYS A 96 2.33 -1.40 5.10
CA CYS A 96 1.88 -2.33 4.08
C CYS A 96 2.04 -3.79 4.52
N LEU A 97 3.24 -4.18 4.96
CA LEU A 97 3.57 -5.56 5.35
C LEU A 97 2.59 -6.09 6.40
N ARG A 98 2.33 -5.30 7.44
CA ARG A 98 1.37 -5.65 8.51
C ARG A 98 -0.07 -5.76 8.03
N SER A 99 -0.43 -5.09 6.94
CA SER A 99 -1.82 -5.02 6.46
C SER A 99 -2.14 -6.13 5.47
N ILE A 100 -1.22 -6.42 4.54
CA ILE A 100 -1.53 -7.26 3.37
C ILE A 100 -0.44 -8.29 3.03
N GLY A 101 0.64 -8.38 3.82
CA GLY A 101 1.73 -9.34 3.59
C GLY A 101 2.75 -8.90 2.53
N ALA A 102 3.91 -9.55 2.54
CA ALA A 102 5.09 -9.15 1.77
C ALA A 102 4.87 -9.27 0.26
N TYR A 103 4.29 -10.39 -0.20
CA TYR A 103 4.04 -10.60 -1.62
C TYR A 103 3.14 -9.52 -2.23
N LYS A 104 2.02 -9.20 -1.57
CA LYS A 104 1.09 -8.17 -2.08
C LYS A 104 1.70 -6.78 -2.04
N CYS A 105 2.51 -6.45 -1.03
CA CYS A 105 3.29 -5.22 -1.01
C CYS A 105 4.31 -5.18 -2.15
N GLY A 106 4.96 -6.30 -2.46
CA GLY A 106 5.88 -6.41 -3.58
C GLY A 106 5.18 -6.20 -4.92
N GLN A 107 4.01 -6.81 -5.12
CA GLN A 107 3.16 -6.56 -6.30
C GLN A 107 2.78 -5.08 -6.42
N ALA A 108 2.45 -4.42 -5.31
CA ALA A 108 2.13 -3.00 -5.30
C ALA A 108 3.34 -2.14 -5.71
N ARG A 109 4.55 -2.49 -5.26
CA ARG A 109 5.81 -1.85 -5.67
C ARG A 109 6.09 -2.03 -7.17
N LEU A 110 5.94 -3.23 -7.70
CA LEU A 110 6.10 -3.51 -9.14
C LEU A 110 5.09 -2.72 -9.97
N ASN A 111 3.84 -2.64 -9.52
CA ASN A 111 2.82 -1.83 -10.16
C ASN A 111 3.15 -0.33 -10.15
N ALA A 112 3.78 0.18 -9.08
CA ALA A 112 4.22 1.57 -9.01
C ALA A 112 5.32 1.86 -10.04
N ASN A 113 6.30 0.95 -10.16
CA ASN A 113 7.35 1.02 -11.19
C ASN A 113 6.76 0.98 -12.61
N ALA A 114 5.81 0.08 -12.86
CA ALA A 114 5.10 0.03 -14.14
C ALA A 114 4.33 1.33 -14.44
N ALA A 115 3.73 1.92 -13.41
CA ALA A 115 2.96 3.15 -13.56
C ALA A 115 3.82 4.37 -13.90
N ILE A 116 4.97 4.57 -13.24
CA ILE A 116 5.89 5.67 -13.57
C ILE A 116 6.51 5.48 -14.96
N ASN A 117 6.85 4.25 -15.35
CA ASN A 117 7.37 3.95 -16.68
C ASN A 117 6.34 4.29 -17.77
N MET A 118 5.09 3.86 -17.59
CA MET A 118 4.02 4.17 -18.54
C MET A 118 3.69 5.67 -18.59
N ALA A 119 3.66 6.33 -17.42
CA ALA A 119 3.46 7.78 -17.37
C ALA A 119 4.57 8.54 -18.11
N THR A 120 5.82 8.13 -17.94
CA THR A 120 6.98 8.71 -18.63
C THR A 120 6.93 8.48 -20.15
N ALA A 121 6.37 7.36 -20.59
CA ALA A 121 6.19 7.08 -22.01
C ALA A 121 5.08 7.93 -22.66
N TYR A 122 4.02 8.25 -21.92
CA TYR A 122 2.85 8.96 -22.45
C TYR A 122 2.90 10.47 -22.30
N TYR A 123 3.61 10.97 -21.29
CA TYR A 123 3.51 12.35 -20.85
C TYR A 123 4.88 13.02 -20.81
N PRO A 124 4.95 14.33 -21.10
CA PRO A 124 6.20 15.08 -20.96
C PRO A 124 6.64 15.11 -19.50
N LYS A 125 7.96 15.06 -19.27
CA LYS A 125 8.59 15.07 -17.94
C LYS A 125 8.04 16.15 -17.01
N ALA A 126 7.75 17.34 -17.54
CA ALA A 126 7.23 18.47 -16.77
C ALA A 126 5.84 18.22 -16.15
N SER A 127 5.10 17.21 -16.62
CA SER A 127 3.76 16.87 -16.13
C SER A 127 3.72 15.64 -15.20
N LEU A 128 4.88 15.03 -14.94
CA LEU A 128 5.00 13.83 -14.08
C LEU A 128 4.93 14.15 -12.58
N ASN A 129 5.01 15.42 -12.22
CA ASN A 129 4.80 15.89 -10.85
C ASN A 129 3.62 16.85 -10.87
N ASN A 130 2.53 16.51 -10.18
CA ASN A 130 1.31 17.30 -10.03
C ASN A 130 0.51 17.53 -11.34
N GLY A 131 1.08 17.22 -12.50
CA GLY A 131 0.46 17.42 -13.80
C GLY A 131 -0.44 16.27 -14.24
N LYS A 132 -0.88 16.31 -15.51
CA LYS A 132 -1.73 15.26 -16.09
C LYS A 132 -1.03 13.88 -16.14
N GLY A 133 0.30 13.86 -16.30
CA GLY A 133 1.08 12.62 -16.25
C GLY A 133 1.12 12.01 -14.85
N ASP A 134 1.14 12.84 -13.82
CA ASP A 134 1.05 12.38 -12.43
C ASP A 134 -0.35 11.87 -12.09
N ALA A 135 -1.39 12.58 -12.54
CA ALA A 135 -2.78 12.12 -12.42
C ALA A 135 -2.97 10.73 -13.05
N PHE A 136 -2.42 10.53 -14.26
CA PHE A 136 -2.38 9.24 -14.92
C PHE A 136 -1.63 8.20 -14.08
N ARG A 137 -0.44 8.52 -13.58
CA ARG A 137 0.39 7.61 -12.77
C ARG A 137 -0.38 7.07 -11.56
N HIS A 138 -1.06 7.95 -10.80
CA HIS A 138 -1.85 7.58 -9.63
C HIS A 138 -3.05 6.68 -9.98
N GLY A 139 -3.81 7.06 -11.01
CA GLY A 139 -4.94 6.25 -11.48
C GLY A 139 -4.51 4.89 -12.03
N TYR A 140 -3.40 4.84 -12.77
CA TYR A 140 -2.94 3.62 -13.44
C TYR A 140 -2.33 2.65 -12.43
N TRP A 141 -1.55 3.15 -11.48
CA TRP A 141 -1.04 2.37 -10.36
C TRP A 141 -2.17 1.68 -9.60
N ASN A 142 -3.25 2.42 -9.29
CA ASN A 142 -4.41 1.86 -8.59
C ASN A 142 -5.20 0.84 -9.42
N ALA A 143 -5.33 1.05 -10.73
CA ALA A 143 -5.95 0.07 -11.61
C ALA A 143 -5.13 -1.24 -11.69
N LEU A 144 -3.79 -1.14 -11.77
CA LEU A 144 -2.89 -2.29 -11.73
C LEU A 144 -2.96 -3.02 -10.39
N MET A 145 -2.97 -2.29 -9.27
CA MET A 145 -3.12 -2.89 -7.94
C MET A 145 -4.47 -3.58 -7.76
N CYS A 146 -5.57 -2.99 -8.25
CA CYS A 146 -6.86 -3.68 -8.26
C CYS A 146 -6.79 -5.02 -8.98
N LYS A 147 -6.08 -5.09 -10.11
CA LYS A 147 -5.89 -6.32 -10.87
C LYS A 147 -5.04 -7.37 -10.13
N SER A 148 -3.95 -6.97 -9.48
CA SER A 148 -2.98 -7.93 -8.93
C SER A 148 -3.19 -8.28 -7.46
N ILE A 149 -3.70 -7.35 -6.65
CA ILE A 149 -3.87 -7.53 -5.20
C ILE A 149 -5.29 -7.26 -4.71
N GLY A 150 -6.21 -6.88 -5.62
CA GLY A 150 -7.59 -6.52 -5.30
C GLY A 150 -7.75 -5.07 -4.84
N CYS A 151 -8.90 -4.46 -5.16
CA CYS A 151 -9.12 -3.03 -4.93
C CYS A 151 -9.10 -2.61 -3.44
N SER A 152 -9.53 -3.48 -2.52
CA SER A 152 -9.47 -3.19 -1.08
C SER A 152 -8.02 -3.04 -0.60
N ASN A 153 -7.13 -3.92 -1.05
CA ASN A 153 -5.71 -3.83 -0.72
C ASN A 153 -5.04 -2.66 -1.44
N ALA A 154 -5.41 -2.40 -2.71
CA ALA A 154 -4.96 -1.22 -3.45
C ALA A 154 -5.25 0.08 -2.70
N LYS A 155 -6.44 0.19 -2.08
CA LYS A 155 -6.80 1.35 -1.24
C LYS A 155 -5.90 1.47 -0.03
N ILE A 156 -5.64 0.38 0.70
CA ILE A 156 -4.75 0.41 1.87
C ILE A 156 -3.36 0.92 1.48
N VAL A 157 -2.78 0.39 0.39
CA VAL A 157 -1.45 0.80 -0.08
C VAL A 157 -1.44 2.27 -0.47
N ALA A 158 -2.40 2.69 -1.31
CA ALA A 158 -2.46 4.06 -1.80
C ALA A 158 -2.69 5.07 -0.66
N ASP A 159 -3.60 4.77 0.28
CA ASP A 159 -3.85 5.65 1.43
C ASP A 159 -2.62 5.74 2.35
N ASN A 160 -1.88 4.64 2.52
CA ASN A 160 -0.61 4.66 3.25
C ASN A 160 0.44 5.51 2.52
N HIS A 161 0.54 5.38 1.19
CA HIS A 161 1.45 6.19 0.39
C HIS A 161 1.24 7.68 0.63
N GLU A 162 0.00 8.14 0.55
CA GLU A 162 -0.33 9.54 0.82
C GLU A 162 -0.08 9.91 2.30
N ARG A 163 -0.44 9.04 3.25
CA ARG A 163 -0.20 9.29 4.68
C ARG A 163 1.27 9.52 5.02
N TYR A 164 2.17 8.70 4.48
CA TYR A 164 3.60 8.73 4.81
C TYR A 164 4.41 9.68 3.91
N ASN A 165 3.83 10.16 2.79
CA ASN A 165 4.43 11.17 1.93
C ASN A 165 3.72 12.52 2.10
N MET A 166 3.84 13.08 3.31
CA MET A 166 3.25 14.37 3.67
C MET A 166 3.72 15.50 2.73
N THR A 167 2.84 15.88 1.81
CA THR A 167 2.90 17.11 1.00
C THR A 167 1.77 18.08 1.38
N GLU A 168 1.68 19.23 0.71
CA GLU A 168 0.59 20.20 0.91
C GLU A 168 -0.80 19.57 0.70
N LYS A 169 -1.82 19.99 1.47
CA LYS A 169 -3.17 19.40 1.44
C LYS A 169 -3.76 19.24 0.03
N LYS A 170 -3.58 20.23 -0.86
CA LYS A 170 -4.12 20.17 -2.23
C LYS A 170 -3.53 19.05 -3.08
N LEU A 171 -2.29 18.65 -2.80
CA LEU A 171 -1.60 17.55 -3.47
C LEU A 171 -2.26 16.24 -3.05
N HIS A 172 -2.46 16.03 -1.75
CA HIS A 172 -3.25 14.91 -1.22
C HIS A 172 -4.66 14.84 -1.82
N ASP A 173 -5.38 15.95 -1.89
CA ASP A 173 -6.75 15.95 -2.45
C ASP A 173 -6.76 15.49 -3.94
N MET A 174 -5.71 15.80 -4.70
CA MET A 174 -5.52 15.31 -6.07
C MET A 174 -5.21 13.82 -6.08
N ASP A 175 -4.22 13.39 -5.29
CA ASP A 175 -3.70 12.03 -5.27
C ASP A 175 -4.74 11.04 -4.75
N TYR A 176 -5.39 11.32 -3.60
CA TYR A 176 -6.49 10.49 -3.09
C TYR A 176 -7.63 10.36 -4.11
N TYR A 177 -8.00 11.45 -4.78
CA TYR A 177 -9.05 11.43 -5.80
C TYR A 177 -8.64 10.53 -6.98
N ASN A 178 -7.45 10.73 -7.54
CA ASN A 178 -6.98 9.97 -8.69
C ASN A 178 -6.75 8.48 -8.35
N ASN A 179 -6.26 8.20 -7.14
CA ASN A 179 -6.12 6.85 -6.61
C ASN A 179 -7.49 6.13 -6.58
N GLU A 180 -8.52 6.78 -6.04
CA GLU A 180 -9.88 6.24 -6.02
C GLU A 180 -10.47 6.07 -7.42
N ARG A 181 -10.28 7.05 -8.31
CA ARG A 181 -10.75 6.96 -9.69
C ARG A 181 -10.14 5.78 -10.43
N GLY A 182 -8.84 5.50 -10.24
CA GLY A 182 -8.19 4.31 -10.79
C GLY A 182 -8.91 3.02 -10.40
N ARG A 183 -9.26 2.88 -9.11
CA ARG A 183 -9.98 1.70 -8.59
C ARG A 183 -11.40 1.60 -9.12
N ILE A 184 -12.16 2.70 -9.11
CA ILE A 184 -13.54 2.73 -9.63
C ILE A 184 -13.56 2.34 -11.10
N MET A 185 -12.66 2.92 -11.91
CA MET A 185 -12.64 2.66 -13.34
C MET A 185 -12.18 1.23 -13.67
N TYR A 186 -11.27 0.65 -12.89
CA TYR A 186 -10.95 -0.77 -13.00
C TYR A 186 -12.19 -1.65 -12.80
N ASN A 187 -12.93 -1.46 -11.69
CA ASN A 187 -14.12 -2.26 -11.39
C ASN A 187 -15.21 -2.11 -12.46
N TRP A 188 -15.45 -0.88 -12.91
CA TRP A 188 -16.41 -0.64 -13.98
C TRP A 188 -16.01 -1.37 -15.27
N ARG A 189 -14.73 -1.32 -15.65
CA ARG A 189 -14.21 -2.01 -16.85
C ARG A 189 -14.31 -3.53 -16.73
N ALA A 190 -13.96 -4.08 -15.58
CA ALA A 190 -14.09 -5.51 -15.29
C ALA A 190 -15.55 -5.97 -15.41
N ALA A 191 -16.50 -5.20 -14.87
CA ALA A 191 -17.92 -5.49 -14.95
C ALA A 191 -18.51 -5.37 -16.36
N ASN A 192 -17.87 -4.61 -17.26
CA ASN A 192 -18.35 -4.34 -18.62
C ASN A 192 -17.54 -5.09 -19.70
N GLY A 193 -16.74 -6.09 -19.33
CA GLY A 193 -16.05 -6.96 -20.29
C GLY A 193 -14.89 -6.31 -21.05
N TYR A 194 -14.32 -5.23 -20.53
CA TYR A 194 -13.16 -4.58 -21.14
C TYR A 194 -11.89 -5.43 -20.97
N ALA A 195 -10.96 -5.30 -21.91
CA ALA A 195 -9.63 -5.89 -21.77
C ALA A 195 -8.87 -5.25 -20.59
N LEU A 196 -8.47 -6.08 -19.62
CA LEU A 196 -7.72 -5.66 -18.42
C LEU A 196 -6.23 -6.02 -18.54
N THR A 197 -5.66 -5.91 -19.74
CA THR A 197 -4.21 -5.98 -19.94
C THR A 197 -3.57 -4.68 -19.43
N PRO A 198 -2.28 -4.67 -19.04
CA PRO A 198 -1.60 -3.44 -18.63
C PRO A 198 -1.75 -2.32 -19.67
N GLN A 199 -1.48 -2.61 -20.95
CA GLN A 199 -1.68 -1.64 -22.03
C GLN A 199 -3.15 -1.19 -22.15
N GLY A 200 -4.11 -2.12 -22.08
CA GLY A 200 -5.54 -1.76 -22.16
C GLY A 200 -5.98 -0.86 -21.01
N LEU A 201 -5.47 -1.09 -19.79
CA LEU A 201 -5.72 -0.21 -18.65
C LEU A 201 -5.08 1.18 -18.84
N ALA A 202 -3.88 1.23 -19.40
CA ALA A 202 -3.17 2.47 -19.72
C ALA A 202 -3.92 3.30 -20.79
N ASP A 203 -4.29 2.70 -21.92
CA ASP A 203 -5.01 3.36 -23.01
C ASP A 203 -6.35 3.93 -22.53
N ASN A 204 -7.06 3.13 -21.74
CA ASN A 204 -8.32 3.50 -21.12
C ASN A 204 -8.18 4.68 -20.15
N LEU A 205 -7.15 4.68 -19.29
CA LEU A 205 -6.94 5.79 -18.36
C LEU A 205 -6.47 7.06 -19.09
N ASN A 206 -5.71 6.92 -20.18
CA ASN A 206 -5.41 8.04 -21.07
C ASN A 206 -6.67 8.68 -21.64
N GLN A 207 -7.69 7.87 -21.98
CA GLN A 207 -8.99 8.39 -22.38
C GLN A 207 -9.71 9.08 -21.22
N ASP A 208 -9.64 8.53 -20.01
CA ASP A 208 -10.21 9.16 -18.80
C ASP A 208 -9.59 10.54 -18.51
N ILE A 209 -8.27 10.67 -18.71
CA ILE A 209 -7.55 11.95 -18.63
C ILE A 209 -8.11 12.95 -19.64
N ARG A 210 -8.27 12.55 -20.92
CA ARG A 210 -8.83 13.41 -21.98
C ARG A 210 -10.28 13.82 -21.71
N ASN A 211 -11.06 12.92 -21.10
CA ASN A 211 -12.45 13.14 -20.74
C ASN A 211 -12.63 14.00 -19.48
N GLY A 212 -11.55 14.35 -18.77
CA GLY A 212 -11.64 15.16 -17.55
C GLY A 212 -12.11 14.38 -16.33
N LEU A 213 -11.91 13.07 -16.29
CA LEU A 213 -12.38 12.23 -15.18
C LEU A 213 -11.41 12.18 -13.98
N LEU A 214 -10.20 12.71 -14.17
CA LEU A 214 -9.15 12.84 -13.16
C LEU A 214 -8.86 14.31 -12.88
N LYS A 215 -8.07 14.58 -11.83
CA LYS A 215 -7.65 15.92 -11.44
C LYS A 215 -6.15 16.09 -11.56
N TYR A 216 -5.71 17.31 -11.84
CA TYR A 216 -4.31 17.68 -11.80
C TYR A 216 -4.15 19.07 -11.20
N ILE A 217 -2.94 19.41 -10.78
CA ILE A 217 -2.59 20.76 -10.35
C ILE A 217 -1.85 21.45 -11.50
N ARG A 218 -2.45 22.53 -12.01
CA ARG A 218 -1.82 23.34 -13.05
C ARG A 218 -0.67 24.14 -12.47
N GLN A 219 0.48 24.06 -13.13
CA GLN A 219 1.67 24.85 -12.79
C GLN A 219 1.78 26.05 -13.72
N PRO A 220 2.22 27.23 -13.22
CA PRO A 220 2.66 27.50 -11.85
C PRO A 220 1.52 27.94 -10.89
N GLU A 221 0.28 28.07 -11.34
CA GLU A 221 -0.79 28.71 -10.54
C GLU A 221 -1.21 27.90 -9.31
N GLY A 222 -0.95 26.59 -9.31
CA GLY A 222 -1.25 25.70 -8.20
C GLY A 222 -2.73 25.35 -8.06
N TRP A 223 -3.54 25.56 -9.11
CA TRP A 223 -4.98 25.30 -9.12
C TRP A 223 -5.28 23.82 -9.34
N LEU A 224 -6.16 23.26 -8.52
CA LEU A 224 -6.69 21.90 -8.70
C LEU A 224 -7.80 21.92 -9.75
N LEU A 225 -7.54 21.32 -10.92
CA LEU A 225 -8.41 21.37 -12.09
C LEU A 225 -8.74 19.95 -12.59
N TRP A 226 -9.80 19.85 -13.40
CA TRP A 226 -10.10 18.64 -14.15
C TRP A 226 -9.13 18.47 -15.32
N THR A 227 -8.78 17.23 -15.68
CA THR A 227 -7.74 16.97 -16.68
C THR A 227 -8.10 17.35 -18.13
N ASN A 228 -9.34 17.77 -18.40
CA ASN A 228 -9.78 18.35 -19.67
C ASN A 228 -9.72 19.89 -19.72
N GLN A 229 -9.20 20.52 -18.66
CA GLN A 229 -8.95 21.96 -18.57
C GLN A 229 -7.48 22.30 -18.82
#